data_AF-A0AA45C445-F1
#
_entry.id   AF-A0AA45C445-F1
#
_cell.length_a   1.000
_cell.length_b   1.000
_cell.length_c   1.000
_cell.angle_alpha   90.00
_cell.angle_beta   90.00
_cell.angle_gamma   90.00
#
_symmetry.space_group_name_H-M   'P 1'
#
loop_
_entity.id
_entity.type
_entity.pdbx_description
1 polymer ?
#
loop_
_entity_poly.entity_id
_entity_poly.type
_entity_poly.pdbx_seq_one_letter_code
_entity_poly.pdbx_strand_id
1 'polypeptide(L)'
;MAGLIGIPPSRVAINDELKPMNQFAQCRAMHQYYRDIFTRTIYLPEADVMPSHLVAEVLHFWSTDYAALEPAIMAAQTSLEEEKALAVKHLLCAATLANQAFDSKKQGHQIAAVEGFGDRVTAHVVEALKRDDAVNLVVAAIQLLFRVGEIDGAVFLISNHLSRLSNSAPVLKILLLICLMEEDYNQAQVVIQALTADSSLIEEESLVLLMIVCGIYKLGGCPDSFIDFRPLNEPLPLPDYSRYRWHIAKAATGNTTVLISCDPNYFFEHAQALVASVYDTNHIALDVHLHIYNCDARCEARVREMQAAFPGLNLSLSSEVIEPVRGINVHYASRRFVFLRHALEQFDTPVILLDADCLVRKPWADVHTRLDNADLILTCSDGAPLWERVLGAFLYFHPTDVSFRYLDIVARFIDRNLAAQNNEWFLDQVALSFALDVLPAVEQMQIRREDASRLVSLNHTPDAFAWMVTTVKNGTGVFSDYKTSLMAKYLAA
;
A
#
# COMPACT_ATOMS: atom_id res chain seq x y z
N MET A 1 5.93 -30.35 -19.47
CA MET A 1 6.84 -31.48 -19.14
C MET A 1 8.17 -31.26 -19.83
N ALA A 2 9.25 -31.63 -19.14
CA ALA A 2 10.69 -31.46 -19.44
C ALA A 2 11.26 -30.06 -19.15
N GLY A 3 12.08 -29.97 -18.08
CA GLY A 3 12.96 -28.82 -17.83
C GLY A 3 13.19 -28.36 -16.38
N LEU A 4 12.79 -29.09 -15.34
CA LEU A 4 13.15 -28.76 -13.95
C LEU A 4 14.47 -29.46 -13.57
N ILE A 5 15.59 -28.74 -13.61
CA ILE A 5 16.85 -29.16 -12.97
C ILE A 5 17.41 -27.94 -12.23
N GLY A 6 17.64 -28.12 -10.92
CA GLY A 6 17.71 -27.07 -9.91
C GLY A 6 18.95 -26.17 -9.88
N ILE A 7 18.79 -25.06 -9.15
CA ILE A 7 19.80 -24.49 -8.24
C ILE A 7 19.05 -24.21 -6.92
N PRO A 8 19.48 -24.77 -5.78
CA PRO A 8 18.86 -24.47 -4.49
C PRO A 8 19.32 -23.07 -4.00
N PRO A 9 18.45 -22.23 -3.42
CA PRO A 9 18.89 -21.00 -2.78
C PRO A 9 19.72 -21.31 -1.53
N SER A 10 20.82 -20.56 -1.37
CA SER A 10 21.77 -20.70 -0.28
C SER A 10 21.14 -20.43 1.08
N ARG A 11 21.32 -21.36 2.02
CA ARG A 11 21.06 -21.18 3.45
C ARG A 11 21.95 -20.07 4.01
N VAL A 12 21.34 -18.98 4.47
CA VAL A 12 21.96 -18.07 5.45
C VAL A 12 21.41 -18.41 6.83
N ALA A 13 22.31 -18.41 7.80
CA ALA A 13 22.22 -19.11 9.07
C ALA A 13 21.10 -18.62 10.01
N ILE A 14 20.50 -19.62 10.65
CA ILE A 14 19.58 -19.57 11.79
C ILE A 14 20.34 -19.02 13.00
N ASN A 15 19.84 -17.95 13.61
CA ASN A 15 20.07 -17.69 15.03
C ASN A 15 18.77 -17.94 15.78
N ASP A 16 18.75 -19.08 16.47
CA ASP A 16 17.77 -19.48 17.46
C ASP A 16 17.88 -18.56 18.70
N GLU A 17 16.93 -17.65 18.87
CA GLU A 17 16.47 -17.23 20.20
C GLU A 17 14.94 -17.29 20.24
N LEU A 18 14.43 -18.34 20.88
CA LEU A 18 13.02 -18.63 21.13
C LEU A 18 12.37 -17.52 21.98
N LYS A 19 11.80 -16.52 21.31
CA LYS A 19 10.50 -15.95 21.72
C LYS A 19 9.40 -16.80 21.07
N PRO A 20 8.22 -16.99 21.70
CA PRO A 20 7.12 -17.64 20.99
C PRO A 20 6.86 -16.84 19.71
N MET A 21 7.14 -17.44 18.54
CA MET A 21 6.86 -16.83 17.24
C MET A 21 5.37 -16.52 17.22
N ASN A 22 5.03 -15.24 17.16
CA ASN A 22 3.66 -14.80 16.96
C ASN A 22 3.24 -15.27 15.56
N GLN A 23 2.45 -16.33 15.49
CA GLN A 23 1.97 -16.90 14.24
C GLN A 23 1.20 -15.81 13.48
N PHE A 24 1.44 -15.66 12.17
CA PHE A 24 0.78 -14.67 11.31
C PHE A 24 1.06 -13.18 11.65
N ALA A 25 2.27 -12.87 12.13
CA ALA A 25 2.62 -11.51 12.56
C ALA A 25 2.48 -10.46 11.44
N GLN A 26 2.87 -10.78 10.20
CA GLN A 26 2.79 -9.83 9.08
C GLN A 26 1.33 -9.56 8.71
N CYS A 27 0.49 -10.60 8.65
CA CYS A 27 -0.95 -10.48 8.41
C CYS A 27 -1.65 -9.61 9.46
N ARG A 28 -1.25 -9.73 10.74
CA ARG A 28 -1.80 -8.93 11.84
C ARG A 28 -1.35 -7.46 11.74
N ALA A 29 -0.11 -7.21 11.33
CA ALA A 29 0.43 -5.87 11.11
C ALA A 29 -0.11 -5.18 9.85
N MET A 30 -0.65 -5.96 8.89
CA MET A 30 -1.14 -5.49 7.61
C MET A 30 -2.17 -4.37 7.73
N HIS A 31 -2.10 -3.41 6.81
CA HIS A 31 -3.06 -2.31 6.72
C HIS A 31 -4.49 -2.85 6.53
N GLN A 32 -5.45 -2.24 7.20
CA GLN A 32 -6.84 -2.70 7.22
C GLN A 32 -7.49 -2.73 5.83
N TYR A 33 -7.12 -1.76 4.98
CA TYR A 33 -7.51 -1.70 3.57
C TYR A 33 -7.48 -3.07 2.85
N TYR A 34 -6.43 -3.86 3.04
CA TYR A 34 -6.28 -5.17 2.38
C TYR A 34 -7.28 -6.20 2.91
N ARG A 35 -7.58 -6.18 4.22
CA ARG A 35 -8.64 -7.03 4.79
C ARG A 35 -10.03 -6.60 4.32
N ASP A 36 -10.25 -5.30 4.17
CA ASP A 36 -11.54 -4.76 3.77
C ASP A 36 -11.91 -5.21 2.36
N ILE A 37 -10.96 -5.26 1.42
CA ILE A 37 -11.21 -5.71 0.04
C ILE A 37 -11.89 -7.08 0.00
N PHE A 38 -11.42 -8.04 0.81
CA PHE A 38 -11.93 -9.41 0.80
C PHE A 38 -13.06 -9.68 1.78
N THR A 39 -13.44 -8.69 2.58
CA THR A 39 -14.45 -8.88 3.63
C THR A 39 -15.60 -7.91 3.52
N ARG A 40 -15.52 -6.82 2.76
CA ARG A 40 -16.56 -5.79 2.67
C ARG A 40 -17.93 -6.34 2.26
N THR A 41 -17.94 -7.29 1.35
CA THR A 41 -19.14 -8.00 0.91
C THR A 41 -19.17 -9.37 1.57
N ILE A 42 -20.23 -9.62 2.35
CA ILE A 42 -20.51 -10.93 2.95
C ILE A 42 -21.78 -11.46 2.30
N TYR A 43 -21.67 -12.61 1.65
CA TYR A 43 -22.81 -13.33 1.11
C TYR A 43 -23.33 -14.30 2.17
N LEU A 44 -24.52 -14.00 2.73
CA LEU A 44 -25.17 -14.79 3.76
C LEU A 44 -26.66 -14.93 3.44
N PRO A 45 -27.04 -15.80 2.47
CA PRO A 45 -28.43 -15.95 2.03
C PRO A 45 -29.36 -16.44 3.14
N GLU A 46 -28.82 -17.14 4.15
CA GLU A 46 -29.57 -17.54 5.34
C GLU A 46 -30.09 -16.33 6.14
N ALA A 47 -29.54 -15.14 5.94
CA ALA A 47 -30.03 -13.90 6.54
C ALA A 47 -31.27 -13.32 5.83
N ASP A 48 -31.67 -13.80 4.65
CA ASP A 48 -32.82 -13.26 3.90
C ASP A 48 -34.16 -13.45 4.63
N VAL A 49 -34.22 -14.38 5.59
CA VAL A 49 -35.38 -14.60 6.48
C VAL A 49 -35.45 -13.63 7.66
N MET A 50 -34.40 -12.84 7.89
CA MET A 50 -34.37 -11.80 8.93
C MET A 50 -35.07 -10.54 8.43
N PRO A 51 -35.50 -9.64 9.33
CA PRO A 51 -36.02 -8.34 8.94
C PRO A 51 -35.03 -7.57 8.05
N SER A 52 -35.44 -7.23 6.83
CA SER A 52 -34.55 -6.67 5.79
C SER A 52 -33.79 -5.42 6.22
N HIS A 53 -34.41 -4.56 7.03
CA HIS A 53 -33.76 -3.36 7.57
C HIS A 53 -32.56 -3.71 8.46
N LEU A 54 -32.63 -4.77 9.29
CA LEU A 54 -31.51 -5.19 10.13
C LEU A 54 -30.37 -5.73 9.28
N VAL A 55 -30.69 -6.57 8.29
CA VAL A 55 -29.69 -7.13 7.37
C VAL A 55 -28.99 -6.01 6.60
N ALA A 56 -29.75 -5.03 6.09
CA ALA A 56 -29.20 -3.90 5.36
C ALA A 56 -28.30 -3.02 6.24
N GLU A 57 -28.72 -2.68 7.47
CA GLU A 57 -27.90 -1.92 8.42
C GLU A 57 -26.55 -2.59 8.69
N VAL A 58 -26.54 -3.91 8.85
CA VAL A 58 -25.32 -4.65 9.19
C VAL A 58 -24.44 -4.93 7.99
N LEU A 59 -24.99 -5.50 6.91
CA LEU A 59 -24.21 -6.02 5.78
C LEU A 59 -24.01 -5.01 4.63
N HIS A 60 -24.86 -3.98 4.52
CA HIS A 60 -24.79 -3.00 3.43
C HIS A 60 -24.37 -1.61 3.91
N PHE A 61 -24.91 -1.13 5.03
CA PHE A 61 -24.55 0.18 5.60
C PHE A 61 -23.38 0.12 6.60
N TRP A 62 -22.93 -1.08 6.94
CA TRP A 62 -21.84 -1.34 7.87
C TRP A 62 -21.99 -0.55 9.18
N SER A 63 -23.18 -0.61 9.76
CA SER A 63 -23.46 0.01 11.05
C SER A 63 -22.56 -0.61 12.12
N THR A 64 -22.12 0.23 13.05
CA THR A 64 -21.26 -0.12 14.18
C THR A 64 -21.99 -0.01 15.52
N ASP A 65 -23.28 0.34 15.50
CA ASP A 65 -24.10 0.53 16.71
C ASP A 65 -24.57 -0.82 17.27
N TYR A 66 -23.61 -1.52 17.86
CA TYR A 66 -23.85 -2.83 18.46
C TYR A 66 -24.88 -2.78 19.60
N ALA A 67 -24.90 -1.69 20.37
CA ALA A 67 -25.80 -1.54 21.52
C ALA A 67 -27.27 -1.48 21.10
N ALA A 68 -27.57 -0.84 19.96
CA ALA A 68 -28.91 -0.81 19.40
C ALA A 68 -29.25 -2.09 18.62
N LEU A 69 -28.31 -2.60 17.83
CA LEU A 69 -28.58 -3.68 16.88
C LEU A 69 -28.65 -5.06 17.52
N GLU A 70 -27.82 -5.38 18.53
CA GLU A 70 -27.82 -6.73 19.11
C GLU A 70 -29.18 -7.13 19.71
N PRO A 71 -29.85 -6.31 20.53
CA PRO A 71 -31.17 -6.66 21.06
C PRO A 71 -32.21 -6.85 19.95
N ALA A 72 -32.15 -6.02 18.90
CA ALA A 72 -33.07 -6.09 17.77
C ALA A 72 -32.85 -7.35 16.92
N ILE A 73 -31.60 -7.72 16.66
CA ILE A 73 -31.22 -8.96 15.96
C ILE A 73 -31.67 -10.17 16.77
N MET A 74 -31.38 -10.19 18.07
CA MET A 74 -31.71 -11.33 18.93
C MET A 74 -33.21 -11.55 19.09
N ALA A 75 -33.99 -10.46 19.18
CA ALA A 75 -35.45 -10.51 19.29
C ALA A 75 -36.18 -10.79 17.96
N ALA A 76 -35.49 -10.71 16.81
CA ALA A 76 -36.11 -10.87 15.50
C ALA A 76 -36.77 -12.25 15.35
N GLN A 77 -37.99 -12.27 14.80
CA GLN A 77 -38.69 -13.51 14.46
C GLN A 77 -38.27 -13.94 13.05
N THR A 78 -38.11 -15.25 12.85
CA THR A 78 -37.68 -15.83 11.57
C THR A 78 -38.49 -17.10 11.29
N SER A 79 -38.52 -17.53 10.04
CA SER A 79 -39.11 -18.81 9.62
C SER A 79 -38.15 -20.01 9.72
N LEU A 80 -36.90 -19.80 10.15
CA LEU A 80 -35.92 -20.86 10.30
C LEU A 80 -36.15 -21.68 11.58
N GLU A 81 -35.61 -22.90 11.59
CA GLU A 81 -35.45 -23.68 12.82
C GLU A 81 -34.62 -22.91 13.86
N GLU A 82 -34.92 -23.11 15.14
CA GLU A 82 -34.39 -22.31 16.25
C GLU A 82 -32.86 -22.20 16.25
N GLU A 83 -32.16 -23.33 16.09
CA GLU A 83 -30.69 -23.35 16.08
C GLU A 83 -30.11 -22.60 14.86
N LYS A 84 -30.73 -22.75 13.69
CA LYS A 84 -30.30 -22.04 12.46
C LYS A 84 -30.56 -20.54 12.57
N ALA A 85 -31.70 -20.16 13.13
CA ALA A 85 -32.04 -18.77 13.38
C ALA A 85 -31.02 -18.14 14.35
N LEU A 86 -30.65 -18.85 15.42
CA LEU A 86 -29.63 -18.39 16.36
C LEU A 86 -28.24 -18.29 15.70
N ALA A 87 -27.88 -19.20 14.81
CA ALA A 87 -26.62 -19.14 14.07
C ALA A 87 -26.51 -17.86 13.23
N VAL A 88 -27.55 -17.56 12.44
CA VAL A 88 -27.63 -16.35 11.62
C VAL A 88 -27.58 -15.08 12.48
N LYS A 89 -28.34 -15.05 13.60
CA LYS A 89 -28.35 -13.92 14.53
C LYS A 89 -26.97 -13.65 15.12
N HIS A 90 -26.26 -14.69 15.56
CA HIS A 90 -24.91 -14.54 16.08
C HIS A 90 -23.94 -14.02 15.02
N LEU A 91 -24.02 -14.47 13.77
CA LEU A 91 -23.20 -13.92 12.69
C LEU A 91 -23.51 -12.45 12.38
N LEU A 92 -24.78 -12.03 12.44
CA LEU A 92 -25.13 -10.60 12.28
C LEU A 92 -24.60 -9.74 13.44
N CYS A 93 -24.62 -10.26 14.68
CA CYS A 93 -23.98 -9.61 15.82
C CYS A 93 -22.45 -9.51 15.64
N ALA A 94 -21.81 -10.59 15.20
CA ALA A 94 -20.38 -10.62 14.88
C ALA A 94 -20.04 -9.59 13.78
N ALA A 95 -20.85 -9.52 12.72
CA ALA A 95 -20.68 -8.57 11.63
C ALA A 95 -20.80 -7.11 12.11
N THR A 96 -21.78 -6.82 12.95
CA THR A 96 -21.96 -5.48 13.53
C THR A 96 -20.74 -5.03 14.33
N LEU A 97 -20.15 -5.93 15.13
CA LEU A 97 -18.89 -5.66 15.84
C LEU A 97 -17.73 -5.48 14.86
N ALA A 98 -17.56 -6.42 13.93
CA ALA A 98 -16.46 -6.44 12.97
C ALA A 98 -16.47 -5.21 12.04
N ASN A 99 -17.63 -4.59 11.80
CA ASN A 99 -17.74 -3.35 11.03
C ASN A 99 -16.95 -2.19 11.64
N GLN A 100 -16.65 -2.22 12.95
CA GLN A 100 -15.77 -1.22 13.59
C GLN A 100 -14.32 -1.29 13.11
N ALA A 101 -13.91 -2.44 12.56
CA ALA A 101 -12.56 -2.63 12.07
C ALA A 101 -12.29 -1.88 10.77
N PHE A 102 -13.31 -1.62 9.93
CA PHE A 102 -13.16 -1.03 8.59
C PHE A 102 -12.29 0.23 8.59
N ASP A 103 -11.42 0.35 7.58
CA ASP A 103 -10.49 1.46 7.40
C ASP A 103 -11.21 2.82 7.36
N SER A 104 -12.36 2.86 6.68
CA SER A 104 -13.22 4.04 6.60
C SER A 104 -13.73 4.54 7.96
N LYS A 105 -13.88 3.67 8.96
CA LYS A 105 -14.31 4.05 10.33
C LYS A 105 -13.16 4.66 11.13
N LYS A 106 -11.92 4.44 10.69
CA LYS A 106 -10.69 4.99 11.29
C LYS A 106 -10.11 6.17 10.49
N GLN A 107 -10.84 6.68 9.49
CA GLN A 107 -10.39 7.76 8.60
C GLN A 107 -9.06 7.44 7.88
N GLY A 108 -8.79 6.15 7.63
CA GLY A 108 -7.55 5.71 6.98
C GLY A 108 -6.31 5.67 7.89
N HIS A 109 -6.47 5.90 9.20
CA HIS A 109 -5.38 5.74 10.15
C HIS A 109 -5.16 4.28 10.50
N GLN A 110 -3.90 3.87 10.57
CA GLN A 110 -3.51 2.53 10.98
C GLN A 110 -3.46 2.44 12.50
N ILE A 111 -4.63 2.27 13.10
CA ILE A 111 -4.82 2.18 14.56
C ILE A 111 -5.10 0.72 14.92
N ALA A 112 -4.31 0.18 15.87
CA ALA A 112 -4.54 -1.13 16.44
C ALA A 112 -5.95 -1.21 17.05
N ALA A 113 -6.61 -2.36 16.91
CA ALA A 113 -7.88 -2.58 17.59
C ALA A 113 -7.70 -2.52 19.12
N VAL A 114 -8.75 -2.13 19.83
CA VAL A 114 -8.77 -2.18 21.29
C VAL A 114 -8.62 -3.64 21.74
N GLU A 115 -7.86 -3.86 22.82
CA GLU A 115 -7.67 -5.19 23.40
C GLU A 115 -9.03 -5.86 23.71
N GLY A 116 -9.16 -7.15 23.39
CA GLY A 116 -10.41 -7.91 23.55
C GLY A 116 -11.50 -7.65 22.49
N PHE A 117 -11.25 -6.78 21.51
CA PHE A 117 -12.18 -6.56 20.39
C PHE A 117 -12.39 -7.84 19.56
N GLY A 118 -11.31 -8.51 19.18
CA GLY A 118 -11.33 -9.76 18.41
C GLY A 118 -12.07 -10.87 19.14
N ASP A 119 -11.83 -11.02 20.45
CA ASP A 119 -12.45 -12.04 21.30
C ASP A 119 -13.99 -12.00 21.26
N ARG A 120 -14.58 -10.80 21.23
CA ARG A 120 -16.04 -10.64 21.17
C ARG A 120 -16.61 -11.11 19.83
N VAL A 121 -15.92 -10.84 18.73
CA VAL A 121 -16.31 -11.33 17.39
C VAL A 121 -16.17 -12.84 17.34
N THR A 122 -15.05 -13.37 17.82
CA THR A 122 -14.78 -14.81 17.91
C THR A 122 -15.84 -15.53 18.73
N ALA A 123 -16.27 -14.99 19.87
CA ALA A 123 -17.30 -15.59 20.71
C ALA A 123 -18.63 -15.78 19.94
N HIS A 124 -19.07 -14.77 19.19
CA HIS A 124 -20.27 -14.90 18.36
C HIS A 124 -20.10 -15.88 17.20
N VAL A 125 -18.95 -15.88 16.54
CA VAL A 125 -18.64 -16.84 15.48
C VAL A 125 -18.70 -18.27 16.01
N VAL A 126 -18.09 -18.52 17.18
CA VAL A 126 -18.13 -19.84 17.83
C VAL A 126 -19.56 -20.26 18.17
N GLU A 127 -20.37 -19.35 18.73
CA GLU A 127 -21.76 -19.66 19.03
C GLU A 127 -22.60 -19.93 17.76
N ALA A 128 -22.30 -19.26 16.65
CA ALA A 128 -22.97 -19.54 15.39
C ALA A 128 -22.62 -20.93 14.85
N LEU A 129 -21.32 -21.24 14.75
CA LEU A 129 -20.85 -22.47 14.10
C LEU A 129 -21.07 -23.74 14.94
N LYS A 130 -21.33 -23.62 16.25
CA LYS A 130 -21.81 -24.73 17.08
C LYS A 130 -23.20 -25.21 16.69
N ARG A 131 -24.00 -24.35 16.05
CA ARG A 131 -25.43 -24.56 15.80
C ARG A 131 -25.71 -24.97 14.36
N ASP A 132 -25.04 -24.31 13.42
CA ASP A 132 -25.11 -24.64 12.00
C ASP A 132 -23.75 -24.37 11.35
N ASP A 133 -23.23 -25.36 10.62
CA ASP A 133 -21.94 -25.34 9.94
C ASP A 133 -22.08 -25.30 8.40
N ALA A 134 -23.23 -24.84 7.90
CA ALA A 134 -23.47 -24.59 6.49
C ALA A 134 -22.36 -23.74 5.87
N VAL A 135 -22.04 -24.02 4.60
CA VAL A 135 -20.86 -23.46 3.93
C VAL A 135 -20.87 -21.94 3.94
N ASN A 136 -22.01 -21.29 3.70
CA ASN A 136 -22.10 -19.82 3.70
C ASN A 136 -21.81 -19.23 5.08
N LEU A 137 -22.27 -19.87 6.16
CA LEU A 137 -22.01 -19.44 7.53
C LEU A 137 -20.52 -19.55 7.86
N VAL A 138 -19.87 -20.65 7.44
CA VAL A 138 -18.43 -20.84 7.62
C VAL A 138 -17.63 -19.80 6.82
N VAL A 139 -18.00 -19.53 5.57
CA VAL A 139 -17.36 -18.50 4.74
C VAL A 139 -17.50 -17.11 5.38
N ALA A 140 -18.71 -16.75 5.82
CA ALA A 140 -18.96 -15.48 6.50
C ALA A 140 -18.14 -15.37 7.80
N ALA A 141 -18.07 -16.44 8.60
CA ALA A 141 -17.25 -16.50 9.80
C ALA A 141 -15.75 -16.26 9.49
N ILE A 142 -15.21 -16.90 8.46
CA ILE A 142 -13.82 -16.71 8.01
C ILE A 142 -13.58 -15.24 7.64
N GLN A 143 -14.46 -14.65 6.83
CA GLN A 143 -14.34 -13.24 6.43
C GLN A 143 -14.40 -12.31 7.66
N LEU A 144 -15.28 -12.57 8.62
CA LEU A 144 -15.42 -11.76 9.83
C LEU A 144 -14.19 -11.84 10.74
N LEU A 145 -13.67 -13.05 10.99
CA LEU A 145 -12.44 -13.25 11.77
C LEU A 145 -11.24 -12.60 11.08
N PHE A 146 -11.11 -12.81 9.76
CA PHE A 146 -10.05 -12.19 8.98
C PHE A 146 -10.12 -10.66 9.06
N ARG A 147 -11.32 -10.06 8.92
CA ARG A 147 -11.52 -8.61 8.97
C ARG A 147 -10.97 -7.98 10.24
N VAL A 148 -11.14 -8.64 11.39
CA VAL A 148 -10.72 -8.12 12.70
C VAL A 148 -9.30 -8.51 13.09
N GLY A 149 -8.57 -9.22 12.23
CA GLY A 149 -7.20 -9.64 12.49
C GLY A 149 -7.08 -10.92 13.33
N GLU A 150 -8.15 -11.69 13.50
CA GLU A 150 -8.14 -13.02 14.13
C GLU A 150 -7.72 -14.09 13.11
N ILE A 151 -6.46 -13.97 12.64
CA ILE A 151 -5.92 -14.77 11.53
C ILE A 151 -5.89 -16.26 11.87
N ASP A 152 -5.48 -16.63 13.08
CA ASP A 152 -5.47 -18.01 13.55
C ASP A 152 -6.86 -18.66 13.49
N GLY A 153 -7.88 -17.92 13.91
CA GLY A 153 -9.27 -18.39 13.85
C GLY A 153 -9.74 -18.60 12.41
N ALA A 154 -9.43 -17.66 11.51
CA ALA A 154 -9.75 -17.78 10.09
C ALA A 154 -9.06 -19.00 9.46
N VAL A 155 -7.75 -19.17 9.66
CA VAL A 155 -6.97 -20.30 9.12
C VAL A 155 -7.42 -21.64 9.70
N PHE A 156 -7.79 -21.68 10.99
CA PHE A 156 -8.35 -22.86 11.63
C PHE A 156 -9.66 -23.30 10.96
N LEU A 157 -10.58 -22.37 10.71
CA LEU A 157 -11.83 -22.67 10.00
C LEU A 157 -11.58 -23.13 8.55
N ILE A 158 -10.65 -22.48 7.84
CA ILE A 158 -10.28 -22.91 6.48
C ILE A 158 -9.77 -24.35 6.49
N SER A 159 -8.85 -24.66 7.40
CA SER A 159 -8.20 -25.98 7.47
C SER A 159 -9.18 -27.10 7.80
N ASN A 160 -10.10 -26.87 8.75
CA ASN A 160 -11.08 -27.87 9.16
C ASN A 160 -12.22 -28.09 8.16
N HIS A 161 -12.42 -27.16 7.22
CA HIS A 161 -13.50 -27.20 6.24
C HIS A 161 -13.00 -27.27 4.79
N LEU A 162 -11.70 -27.56 4.58
CA LEU A 162 -11.02 -27.43 3.28
C LEU A 162 -11.74 -28.15 2.13
N SER A 163 -12.27 -29.36 2.36
CA SER A 163 -12.97 -30.15 1.33
C SER A 163 -14.27 -29.50 0.85
N ARG A 164 -14.90 -28.66 1.67
CA ARG A 164 -16.13 -27.91 1.35
C ARG A 164 -15.84 -26.51 0.81
N LEU A 165 -14.67 -25.96 1.15
CA LEU A 165 -14.28 -24.58 0.84
C LEU A 165 -13.33 -24.46 -0.36
N SER A 166 -12.89 -25.56 -0.95
CA SER A 166 -11.89 -25.58 -2.03
C SER A 166 -12.29 -24.82 -3.30
N ASN A 167 -13.59 -24.52 -3.48
CA ASN A 167 -14.12 -23.72 -4.59
C ASN A 167 -14.73 -22.37 -4.12
N SER A 168 -14.48 -21.96 -2.88
CA SER A 168 -14.99 -20.69 -2.35
C SER A 168 -14.03 -19.57 -2.70
N ALA A 169 -14.41 -18.72 -3.66
CA ALA A 169 -13.57 -17.59 -4.11
C ALA A 169 -13.14 -16.67 -2.94
N PRO A 170 -14.02 -16.23 -2.02
CA PRO A 170 -13.60 -15.39 -0.89
C PRO A 170 -12.54 -16.06 -0.01
N VAL A 171 -12.69 -17.37 0.25
CA VAL A 171 -11.76 -18.12 1.10
C VAL A 171 -10.42 -18.30 0.42
N LEU A 172 -10.40 -18.67 -0.87
CA LEU A 172 -9.16 -18.83 -1.62
C LEU A 172 -8.39 -17.50 -1.74
N LYS A 173 -9.09 -16.38 -1.97
CA LYS A 173 -8.49 -15.04 -2.03
C LYS A 173 -7.86 -14.64 -0.69
N ILE A 174 -8.59 -14.83 0.42
CA ILE A 174 -8.07 -14.59 1.78
C ILE A 174 -6.86 -15.48 2.07
N LEU A 175 -6.95 -16.78 1.75
CA LEU A 175 -5.86 -17.73 1.99
C LEU A 175 -4.62 -17.35 1.17
N LEU A 176 -4.79 -16.96 -0.11
CA LEU A 176 -3.66 -16.50 -0.92
C LEU A 176 -2.99 -15.28 -0.30
N LEU A 177 -3.76 -14.29 0.17
CA LEU A 177 -3.20 -13.11 0.82
C LEU A 177 -2.40 -13.51 2.06
N ILE A 178 -2.95 -14.37 2.92
CA ILE A 178 -2.25 -14.87 4.12
C ILE A 178 -0.94 -15.57 3.73
N CYS A 179 -0.97 -16.47 2.73
CA CYS A 179 0.23 -17.19 2.29
C CYS A 179 1.30 -16.24 1.74
N LEU A 180 0.90 -15.20 1.00
CA LEU A 180 1.85 -14.23 0.44
C LEU A 180 2.43 -13.29 1.52
N MET A 181 1.62 -12.90 2.50
CA MET A 181 2.06 -12.09 3.64
C MET A 181 3.00 -12.87 4.55
N GLU A 182 2.76 -14.15 4.82
CA GLU A 182 3.65 -14.97 5.66
C GLU A 182 4.74 -15.69 4.87
N GLU A 183 4.85 -15.41 3.57
CA GLU A 183 5.83 -16.03 2.66
C GLU A 183 5.78 -17.57 2.62
N ASP A 184 4.60 -18.15 2.88
CA ASP A 184 4.33 -19.58 2.69
C ASP A 184 4.07 -19.88 1.21
N TYR A 185 5.15 -19.86 0.43
CA TYR A 185 5.08 -20.06 -1.01
C TYR A 185 4.62 -21.47 -1.41
N ASN A 186 4.84 -22.48 -0.56
CA ASN A 186 4.36 -23.84 -0.82
C ASN A 186 2.83 -23.87 -0.86
N GLN A 187 2.18 -23.26 0.13
CA GLN A 187 0.72 -23.16 0.14
C GLN A 187 0.22 -22.16 -0.90
N ALA A 188 0.91 -21.03 -1.10
CA ALA A 188 0.55 -20.05 -2.12
C ALA A 188 0.48 -20.68 -3.52
N GLN A 189 1.42 -21.57 -3.87
CA GLN A 189 1.42 -22.28 -5.14
C GLN A 189 0.13 -23.08 -5.36
N VAL A 190 -0.32 -23.82 -4.35
CA VAL A 190 -1.55 -24.62 -4.43
C VAL A 190 -2.78 -23.73 -4.64
N VAL A 191 -2.84 -22.60 -3.92
CA VAL A 191 -3.97 -21.67 -4.03
C VAL A 191 -3.97 -20.95 -5.38
N ILE A 192 -2.80 -20.52 -5.89
CA ILE A 192 -2.66 -19.94 -7.24
C ILE A 192 -3.13 -20.94 -8.30
N GLN A 193 -2.74 -22.22 -8.19
CA GLN A 193 -3.19 -23.25 -9.12
C GLN A 193 -4.72 -23.42 -9.08
N ALA A 194 -5.34 -23.39 -7.91
CA ALA A 194 -6.79 -23.47 -7.77
C ALA A 194 -7.49 -22.26 -8.42
N LEU A 195 -7.05 -21.04 -8.12
CA LEU A 195 -7.61 -19.80 -8.67
C LEU A 195 -7.44 -19.69 -10.19
N THR A 196 -6.30 -20.14 -10.72
CA THR A 196 -6.02 -20.06 -12.17
C THR A 196 -6.63 -21.21 -12.97
N ALA A 197 -7.03 -22.31 -12.32
CA ALA A 197 -7.77 -23.39 -12.97
C ALA A 197 -9.23 -23.02 -13.29
N ASP A 198 -9.81 -22.07 -12.55
CA ASP A 198 -11.14 -21.55 -12.77
C ASP A 198 -11.16 -20.02 -12.64
N SER A 199 -11.15 -19.33 -13.79
CA SER A 199 -11.13 -17.87 -13.85
C SER A 199 -12.34 -17.20 -13.17
N SER A 200 -13.45 -17.92 -12.98
CA SER A 200 -14.61 -17.39 -12.25
C SER A 200 -14.30 -17.14 -10.76
N LEU A 201 -13.27 -17.79 -10.21
CA LEU A 201 -12.81 -17.56 -8.84
C LEU A 201 -11.96 -16.30 -8.68
N ILE A 202 -11.38 -15.77 -9.76
CA ILE A 202 -10.61 -14.53 -9.76
C ILE A 202 -11.55 -13.33 -10.00
N GLU A 203 -12.49 -13.48 -10.94
CA GLU A 203 -13.33 -12.40 -11.46
C GLU A 203 -12.48 -11.26 -12.09
N GLU A 204 -13.00 -10.03 -12.17
CA GLU A 204 -12.26 -8.85 -12.66
C GLU A 204 -11.54 -8.11 -11.51
N GLU A 205 -11.08 -8.83 -10.47
CA GLU A 205 -10.42 -8.24 -9.31
C GLU A 205 -8.91 -8.04 -9.53
N SER A 206 -8.51 -6.83 -9.92
CA SER A 206 -7.10 -6.48 -10.17
C SER A 206 -6.14 -6.82 -9.02
N LEU A 207 -6.56 -6.71 -7.74
CA LEU A 207 -5.69 -7.06 -6.62
C LEU A 207 -5.40 -8.56 -6.54
N VAL A 208 -6.37 -9.42 -6.89
CA VAL A 208 -6.17 -10.88 -6.91
C VAL A 208 -5.20 -11.25 -8.04
N LEU A 209 -5.34 -10.62 -9.20
CA LEU A 209 -4.39 -10.77 -10.30
C LEU A 209 -2.99 -10.29 -9.89
N LEU A 210 -2.88 -9.15 -9.19
CA LEU A 210 -1.61 -8.67 -8.64
C LEU A 210 -0.98 -9.70 -7.70
N MET A 211 -1.76 -10.24 -6.74
CA MET A 211 -1.33 -11.30 -5.83
C MET A 211 -0.82 -12.53 -6.59
N ILE A 212 -1.55 -12.97 -7.61
CA ILE A 212 -1.19 -14.13 -8.43
C ILE A 212 0.13 -13.89 -9.17
N VAL A 213 0.28 -12.79 -9.92
CA VAL A 213 1.51 -12.55 -10.71
C VAL A 213 2.72 -12.36 -9.81
N CYS A 214 2.54 -11.66 -8.70
CA CYS A 214 3.58 -11.50 -7.68
C CYS A 214 4.00 -12.85 -7.07
N GLY A 215 3.03 -13.70 -6.73
CA GLY A 215 3.27 -15.04 -6.21
C GLY A 215 3.96 -15.95 -7.23
N ILE A 216 3.53 -15.92 -8.49
CA ILE A 216 4.18 -16.65 -9.59
C ILE A 216 5.65 -16.24 -9.71
N TYR A 217 5.95 -14.94 -9.65
CA TYR A 217 7.34 -14.49 -9.68
C TYR A 217 8.15 -15.01 -8.49
N LYS A 218 7.63 -14.92 -7.26
CA LYS A 218 8.32 -15.45 -6.06
C LYS A 218 8.54 -16.97 -6.10
N LEU A 219 7.70 -17.69 -6.84
CA LEU A 219 7.85 -19.12 -7.13
C LEU A 219 8.85 -19.43 -8.27
N GLY A 220 9.53 -18.42 -8.81
CA GLY A 220 10.51 -18.55 -9.89
C GLY A 220 9.93 -18.46 -11.30
N GLY A 221 8.66 -18.09 -11.45
CA GLY A 221 8.04 -17.78 -12.72
C GLY A 221 8.39 -16.39 -13.24
N CYS A 222 7.97 -16.08 -14.47
CA CYS A 222 8.15 -14.76 -15.07
C CYS A 222 6.87 -14.34 -15.81
N PRO A 223 5.88 -13.78 -15.09
CA PRO A 223 4.64 -13.33 -15.72
C PRO A 223 4.90 -12.13 -16.64
N ASP A 224 4.17 -12.06 -17.77
CA ASP A 224 4.46 -11.13 -18.87
C ASP A 224 3.24 -10.37 -19.42
N SER A 225 2.03 -10.58 -18.86
CA SER A 225 0.77 -10.05 -19.40
C SER A 225 0.12 -8.96 -18.55
N PHE A 226 -0.25 -9.24 -17.31
CA PHE A 226 -0.90 -8.27 -16.41
C PHE A 226 0.09 -7.21 -15.90
N ILE A 227 1.23 -7.69 -15.40
CA ILE A 227 2.46 -6.91 -15.20
C ILE A 227 3.58 -7.77 -15.78
N ASP A 228 4.46 -7.15 -16.57
CA ASP A 228 5.59 -7.77 -17.23
C ASP A 228 6.81 -7.74 -16.31
N PHE A 229 7.23 -8.90 -15.82
CA PHE A 229 8.38 -9.08 -14.93
C PHE A 229 9.69 -9.37 -15.67
N ARG A 230 9.67 -9.54 -17.00
CA ARG A 230 10.90 -9.73 -17.79
C ARG A 230 11.96 -8.62 -17.59
N PRO A 231 11.60 -7.34 -17.40
CA PRO A 231 12.57 -6.27 -17.15
C PRO A 231 13.48 -6.49 -15.93
N LEU A 232 13.10 -7.37 -14.99
CA LEU A 232 13.95 -7.73 -13.85
C LEU A 232 15.13 -8.61 -14.27
N ASN A 233 14.96 -9.43 -15.31
CA ASN A 233 15.95 -10.43 -15.75
C ASN A 233 16.65 -10.04 -17.06
N GLU A 234 16.04 -9.17 -17.86
CA GLU A 234 16.54 -8.80 -19.18
C GLU A 234 17.35 -7.50 -19.15
N PRO A 235 18.50 -7.43 -19.85
CA PRO A 235 19.27 -6.21 -20.00
C PRO A 235 18.60 -5.28 -21.01
N LEU A 236 17.52 -4.62 -20.59
CA LEU A 236 16.81 -3.62 -21.40
C LEU A 236 17.56 -2.28 -21.41
N PRO A 237 17.47 -1.49 -22.50
CA PRO A 237 18.00 -0.13 -22.51
C PRO A 237 17.28 0.74 -21.48
N LEU A 238 17.96 1.80 -21.02
CA LEU A 238 17.30 2.80 -20.19
C LEU A 238 16.18 3.53 -20.96
N PRO A 239 15.16 4.04 -20.25
CA PRO A 239 14.10 4.83 -20.86
C PRO A 239 14.63 6.05 -21.62
N ASP A 240 13.87 6.52 -22.60
CA ASP A 240 14.17 7.77 -23.31
C ASP A 240 13.89 8.98 -22.40
N TYR A 241 14.96 9.67 -22.01
CA TYR A 241 14.90 10.87 -21.18
C TYR A 241 14.82 12.18 -21.98
N SER A 242 14.86 12.13 -23.32
CA SER A 242 14.74 13.32 -24.17
C SER A 242 13.37 14.00 -24.09
N ARG A 243 12.36 13.31 -23.54
CA ARG A 243 11.00 13.81 -23.30
C ARG A 243 10.89 14.88 -22.21
N TYR A 244 11.91 15.05 -21.38
CA TYR A 244 11.87 16.00 -20.26
C TYR A 244 12.20 17.42 -20.72
N ARG A 245 11.34 18.37 -20.34
CA ARG A 245 11.53 19.79 -20.60
C ARG A 245 11.83 20.53 -19.31
N TRP A 246 12.95 21.24 -19.27
CA TRP A 246 13.31 22.14 -18.18
C TRP A 246 12.71 23.53 -18.42
N HIS A 247 11.90 24.02 -17.47
CA HIS A 247 11.33 25.37 -17.51
C HIS A 247 12.11 26.33 -16.59
N ILE A 248 12.60 25.79 -15.48
CA ILE A 248 13.49 26.48 -14.53
C ILE A 248 14.60 25.51 -14.18
N ALA A 249 15.84 25.84 -14.55
CA ALA A 249 17.00 24.99 -14.29
C ALA A 249 17.29 24.85 -12.79
N LYS A 250 17.82 23.70 -12.38
CA LYS A 250 18.35 23.52 -11.02
C LYS A 250 19.66 24.31 -10.86
N ALA A 251 19.81 24.96 -9.70
CA ALA A 251 21.05 25.60 -9.30
C ALA A 251 22.05 24.56 -8.74
N ALA A 252 23.35 24.78 -9.01
CA ALA A 252 24.45 23.93 -8.54
C ALA A 252 24.88 24.32 -7.12
N THR A 253 24.07 23.98 -6.13
CA THR A 253 24.25 24.36 -4.71
C THR A 253 24.98 23.29 -3.89
N GLY A 254 25.01 22.04 -4.37
CA GLY A 254 25.47 20.88 -3.62
C GLY A 254 24.45 20.33 -2.60
N ASN A 255 23.30 21.00 -2.42
CA ASN A 255 22.28 20.59 -1.47
C ASN A 255 21.53 19.32 -1.93
N THR A 256 21.05 18.55 -0.96
CA THR A 256 20.05 17.50 -1.22
C THR A 256 18.78 18.14 -1.80
N THR A 257 18.25 17.56 -2.87
CA THR A 257 17.07 18.07 -3.57
C THR A 257 15.83 17.23 -3.23
N VAL A 258 14.77 17.87 -2.75
CA VAL A 258 13.45 17.26 -2.60
C VAL A 258 12.77 17.27 -3.98
N LEU A 259 12.60 16.08 -4.56
CA LEU A 259 11.89 15.86 -5.80
C LEU A 259 10.41 15.58 -5.52
N ILE A 260 9.55 16.40 -6.11
CA ILE A 260 8.09 16.30 -6.01
C ILE A 260 7.54 16.20 -7.42
N SER A 261 6.78 15.14 -7.70
CA SER A 261 6.14 14.92 -9.02
C SER A 261 4.62 14.91 -8.88
N CYS A 262 3.91 15.62 -9.75
CA CYS A 262 2.45 15.71 -9.70
C CYS A 262 1.85 16.20 -11.01
N ASP A 263 0.53 16.05 -11.17
CA ASP A 263 -0.22 16.76 -12.19
C ASP A 263 -0.54 18.21 -11.73
N PRO A 264 -1.09 19.08 -12.58
CA PRO A 264 -1.39 20.46 -12.21
C PRO A 264 -2.38 20.58 -11.05
N ASN A 265 -3.38 19.69 -10.95
CA ASN A 265 -4.38 19.75 -9.88
C ASN A 265 -3.72 19.45 -8.53
N TYR A 266 -2.93 18.38 -8.46
CA TYR A 266 -2.15 18.01 -7.28
C TYR A 266 -1.10 19.06 -6.93
N PHE A 267 -0.52 19.75 -7.92
CA PHE A 267 0.39 20.86 -7.67
C PHE A 267 -0.31 21.97 -6.89
N PHE A 268 -1.46 22.44 -7.38
CA PHE A 268 -2.22 23.52 -6.73
C PHE A 268 -2.83 23.10 -5.40
N GLU A 269 -3.28 21.85 -5.28
CA GLU A 269 -3.93 21.37 -4.08
C GLU A 269 -2.94 20.98 -2.97
N HIS A 270 -1.80 20.35 -3.31
CA HIS A 270 -0.93 19.69 -2.34
C HIS A 270 0.53 20.13 -2.41
N ALA A 271 1.16 20.07 -3.59
CA ALA A 271 2.62 20.22 -3.70
C ALA A 271 3.13 21.58 -3.19
N GLN A 272 2.36 22.66 -3.37
CA GLN A 272 2.73 23.98 -2.85
C GLN A 272 2.85 24.00 -1.32
N ALA A 273 1.96 23.29 -0.63
CA ALA A 273 2.03 23.15 0.83
C ALA A 273 3.24 22.30 1.25
N LEU A 274 3.60 21.28 0.48
CA LEU A 274 4.83 20.53 0.69
C LEU A 274 6.06 21.43 0.54
N VAL A 275 6.16 22.25 -0.52
CA VAL A 275 7.27 23.22 -0.66
C VAL A 275 7.33 24.18 0.54
N ALA A 276 6.17 24.70 0.97
CA ALA A 276 6.09 25.56 2.14
C ALA A 276 6.59 24.85 3.42
N SER A 277 6.25 23.57 3.61
CA SER A 277 6.70 22.77 4.77
C SER A 277 8.20 22.49 4.73
N VAL A 278 8.79 22.25 3.55
CA VAL A 278 10.24 22.10 3.38
C VAL A 278 10.93 23.40 3.80
N TYR A 279 10.46 24.54 3.32
CA TYR A 279 11.03 25.84 3.68
C TYR A 279 10.85 26.19 5.17
N ASP A 280 9.69 25.90 5.75
CA ASP A 280 9.38 26.16 7.17
C ASP A 280 10.31 25.39 8.12
N THR A 281 10.72 24.18 7.73
CA THR A 281 11.48 23.26 8.59
C THR A 281 12.97 23.17 8.27
N ASN A 282 13.36 23.36 7.01
CA ASN A 282 14.73 23.20 6.53
C ASN A 282 15.33 24.49 5.94
N HIS A 283 14.51 25.52 5.72
CA HIS A 283 14.91 26.78 5.09
C HIS A 283 15.66 26.54 3.77
N ILE A 284 16.95 26.87 3.73
CA ILE A 284 17.82 26.80 2.54
C ILE A 284 18.76 25.58 2.56
N ALA A 285 18.63 24.69 3.55
CA ALA A 285 19.47 23.49 3.66
C ALA A 285 19.11 22.40 2.63
N LEU A 286 17.91 22.49 2.05
CA LEU A 286 17.42 21.64 0.98
C LEU A 286 17.07 22.49 -0.23
N ASP A 287 17.22 21.90 -1.41
CA ASP A 287 16.64 22.43 -2.64
C ASP A 287 15.31 21.72 -2.93
N VAL A 288 14.49 22.30 -3.80
CA VAL A 288 13.25 21.66 -4.27
C VAL A 288 13.22 21.62 -5.79
N HIS A 289 12.87 20.46 -6.33
CA HIS A 289 12.55 20.30 -7.74
C HIS A 289 11.11 19.82 -7.92
N LEU A 290 10.34 20.57 -8.70
CA LEU A 290 9.01 20.20 -9.13
C LEU A 290 9.08 19.58 -10.53
N HIS A 291 8.58 18.35 -10.68
CA HIS A 291 8.33 17.73 -11.97
C HIS A 291 6.81 17.66 -12.20
N ILE A 292 6.28 18.61 -12.98
CA ILE A 292 4.83 18.71 -13.18
C ILE A 292 4.45 18.08 -14.52
N TYR A 293 3.66 17.01 -14.50
CA TYR A 293 3.14 16.39 -15.71
C TYR A 293 2.17 17.34 -16.41
N ASN A 294 2.24 17.41 -17.74
CA ASN A 294 1.34 18.28 -18.53
C ASN A 294 1.33 19.73 -17.99
N CYS A 295 2.50 20.23 -17.57
CA CYS A 295 2.69 21.56 -17.01
C CYS A 295 2.21 22.66 -17.96
N ASP A 296 1.36 23.55 -17.46
CA ASP A 296 0.83 24.70 -18.20
C ASP A 296 1.49 26.03 -17.73
N ALA A 297 1.17 27.13 -18.42
CA ALA A 297 1.70 28.45 -18.08
C ALA A 297 1.32 28.93 -16.67
N ARG A 298 0.21 28.43 -16.08
CA ARG A 298 -0.21 28.79 -14.73
C ARG A 298 0.69 28.12 -13.70
N CYS A 299 1.05 26.86 -13.92
CA CYS A 299 2.03 26.15 -13.11
C CYS A 299 3.37 26.90 -13.11
N GLU A 300 3.91 27.23 -14.28
CA GLU A 300 5.18 27.95 -14.37
C GLU A 300 5.14 29.31 -13.68
N ALA A 301 4.11 30.12 -13.94
CA ALA A 301 3.94 31.42 -13.30
C ALA A 301 3.91 31.29 -11.77
N ARG A 302 3.16 30.30 -11.26
CA ARG A 302 3.06 30.05 -9.82
C ARG A 302 4.39 29.62 -9.20
N VAL A 303 5.18 28.79 -9.87
CA VAL A 303 6.51 28.41 -9.36
C VAL A 303 7.44 29.63 -9.28
N ARG A 304 7.35 30.57 -10.24
CA ARG A 304 8.11 31.83 -10.19
C ARG A 304 7.66 32.74 -9.05
N GLU A 305 6.35 32.82 -8.78
CA GLU A 305 5.84 33.52 -7.58
C GLU A 305 6.37 32.88 -6.29
N MET A 306 6.40 31.55 -6.22
CA MET A 306 6.95 30.83 -5.07
C MET A 306 8.45 31.09 -4.87
N GLN A 307 9.24 31.20 -5.94
CA GLN A 307 10.66 31.62 -5.81
C GLN A 307 10.81 32.98 -5.12
N ALA A 308 9.86 33.90 -5.32
CA ALA A 308 9.84 35.18 -4.62
C ALA A 308 9.34 35.06 -3.17
N ALA A 309 8.37 34.17 -2.90
CA ALA A 309 7.81 33.95 -1.57
C ALA A 309 8.76 33.19 -0.62
N PHE A 310 9.68 32.39 -1.16
CA PHE A 310 10.65 31.60 -0.39
C PHE A 310 12.09 32.06 -0.65
N PRO A 311 12.51 33.20 -0.06
CA PRO A 311 13.82 33.79 -0.35
C PRO A 311 14.96 32.84 0.02
N GLY A 312 15.85 32.60 -0.93
CA GLY A 312 17.02 31.73 -0.77
C GLY A 312 16.77 30.23 -1.00
N LEU A 313 15.51 29.80 -1.13
CA LEU A 313 15.20 28.42 -1.53
C LEU A 313 15.44 28.23 -3.03
N ASN A 314 16.29 27.28 -3.41
CA ASN A 314 16.45 26.93 -4.81
C ASN A 314 15.27 26.06 -5.25
N LEU A 315 14.34 26.67 -5.97
CA LEU A 315 13.19 26.01 -6.55
C LEU A 315 13.37 25.89 -8.07
N SER A 316 13.30 24.67 -8.60
CA SER A 316 13.45 24.36 -10.02
C SER A 316 12.24 23.59 -10.57
N LEU A 317 12.06 23.60 -11.89
CA LEU A 317 10.85 23.08 -12.55
C LEU A 317 11.19 22.37 -13.87
N SER A 318 10.69 21.14 -14.00
CA SER A 318 10.64 20.40 -15.25
C SER A 318 9.23 19.83 -15.51
N SER A 319 9.03 19.28 -16.71
CA SER A 319 7.78 18.60 -17.09
C SER A 319 8.02 17.51 -18.12
N GLU A 320 7.05 16.63 -18.28
CA GLU A 320 6.83 15.83 -19.49
C GLU A 320 5.37 15.92 -19.93
N VAL A 321 5.13 15.58 -21.20
CA VAL A 321 3.78 15.47 -21.77
C VAL A 321 3.35 14.00 -21.72
N ILE A 322 2.17 13.76 -21.18
CA ILE A 322 1.54 12.44 -21.13
C ILE A 322 0.20 12.56 -21.85
N GLU A 323 0.10 11.90 -23.00
CA GLU A 323 -1.13 11.83 -23.78
C GLU A 323 -2.27 11.17 -22.98
N PRO A 324 -3.54 11.55 -23.22
CA PRO A 324 -4.68 10.92 -22.58
C PRO A 324 -4.68 9.39 -22.76
N VAL A 325 -4.69 8.67 -21.64
CA VAL A 325 -4.61 7.21 -21.61
C VAL A 325 -5.48 6.66 -20.47
N ARG A 326 -6.03 5.45 -20.64
CA ARG A 326 -6.65 4.72 -19.52
C ARG A 326 -5.60 4.55 -18.41
N GLY A 327 -6.01 4.63 -17.15
CA GLY A 327 -5.07 4.47 -16.03
C GLY A 327 -4.03 5.58 -15.93
N ILE A 328 -4.34 6.81 -16.37
CA ILE A 328 -3.41 7.96 -16.31
C ILE A 328 -2.83 8.20 -14.91
N ASN A 329 -3.57 7.88 -13.85
CA ASN A 329 -3.07 7.98 -12.48
C ASN A 329 -1.89 7.03 -12.21
N VAL A 330 -1.86 5.85 -12.84
CA VAL A 330 -0.73 4.92 -12.75
C VAL A 330 0.47 5.47 -13.51
N HIS A 331 0.26 6.15 -14.63
CA HIS A 331 1.34 6.86 -15.32
C HIS A 331 1.94 7.95 -14.41
N TYR A 332 1.12 8.78 -13.78
CA TYR A 332 1.60 9.83 -12.87
C TYR A 332 2.31 9.26 -11.64
N ALA A 333 1.76 8.21 -11.02
CA ALA A 333 2.36 7.56 -9.86
C ALA A 333 3.69 6.88 -10.20
N SER A 334 3.80 6.26 -11.37
CA SER A 334 4.98 5.44 -11.73
C SER A 334 6.09 6.23 -12.41
N ARG A 335 5.76 7.18 -13.30
CA ARG A 335 6.78 7.92 -14.07
C ARG A 335 7.71 8.77 -13.20
N ARG A 336 7.29 9.13 -11.99
CA ARG A 336 8.14 9.86 -11.04
C ARG A 336 9.40 9.11 -10.68
N PHE A 337 9.38 7.78 -10.69
CA PHE A 337 10.56 6.95 -10.42
C PHE A 337 11.47 6.83 -11.65
N VAL A 338 10.89 6.87 -12.85
CA VAL A 338 11.66 6.98 -14.10
C VAL A 338 12.35 8.34 -14.16
N PHE A 339 11.65 9.42 -13.80
CA PHE A 339 12.23 10.75 -13.68
C PHE A 339 13.25 10.84 -12.54
N LEU A 340 13.01 10.19 -11.38
CA LEU A 340 13.97 10.14 -10.27
C LEU A 340 15.32 9.59 -10.70
N ARG A 341 15.34 8.52 -11.51
CA ARG A 341 16.59 7.99 -12.08
C ARG A 341 17.32 9.04 -12.91
N HIS A 342 16.61 9.76 -13.78
CA HIS A 342 17.17 10.83 -14.60
C HIS A 342 17.65 12.02 -13.74
N ALA A 343 16.84 12.42 -12.76
CA ALA A 343 17.11 13.53 -11.86
C ALA A 343 18.36 13.30 -11.02
N LEU A 344 18.57 12.08 -10.48
CA LEU A 344 19.77 11.75 -9.71
C LEU A 344 21.06 11.97 -10.53
N GLU A 345 21.03 11.64 -11.81
CA GLU A 345 22.15 11.85 -12.74
C GLU A 345 22.31 13.33 -13.14
N GLN A 346 21.22 14.02 -13.45
CA GLN A 346 21.30 15.43 -13.86
C GLN A 346 21.65 16.38 -12.70
N PHE A 347 21.21 16.06 -11.49
CA PHE A 347 21.45 16.89 -10.32
C PHE A 347 22.84 16.71 -9.76
N ASP A 348 23.42 15.52 -9.89
CA ASP A 348 24.73 15.14 -9.32
C ASP A 348 24.83 15.47 -7.81
N THR A 349 23.68 15.36 -7.13
CA THR A 349 23.49 15.60 -5.69
C THR A 349 22.43 14.65 -5.17
N PRO A 350 22.37 14.37 -3.85
CA PRO A 350 21.37 13.47 -3.31
C PRO A 350 19.95 13.95 -3.56
N VAL A 351 19.01 13.00 -3.72
CA VAL A 351 17.60 13.27 -3.99
C VAL A 351 16.73 12.59 -2.94
N ILE A 352 15.82 13.36 -2.34
CA ILE A 352 14.69 12.85 -1.56
C ILE A 352 13.47 12.87 -2.48
N LEU A 353 12.86 11.73 -2.77
CA LEU A 353 11.54 11.68 -3.39
C LEU A 353 10.48 11.78 -2.29
N LEU A 354 9.50 12.66 -2.45
CA LEU A 354 8.30 12.72 -1.61
C LEU A 354 7.02 12.71 -2.47
N ASP A 355 5.97 12.08 -1.97
CA ASP A 355 4.63 12.26 -2.53
C ASP A 355 4.18 13.71 -2.37
N ALA A 356 3.48 14.24 -3.37
CA ALA A 356 3.07 15.65 -3.41
C ALA A 356 2.12 16.05 -2.26
N ASP A 357 1.47 15.09 -1.63
CA ASP A 357 0.57 15.24 -0.48
C ASP A 357 1.24 14.89 0.86
N CYS A 358 2.57 14.91 0.92
CA CYS A 358 3.32 14.93 2.17
C CYS A 358 3.46 16.36 2.74
N LEU A 359 3.79 16.46 4.03
CA LEU A 359 4.22 17.69 4.70
C LEU A 359 5.43 17.39 5.59
N VAL A 360 6.56 18.07 5.36
CA VAL A 360 7.78 17.90 6.15
C VAL A 360 7.60 18.52 7.55
N ARG A 361 8.12 17.83 8.56
CA ARG A 361 7.98 18.16 9.99
C ARG A 361 9.30 18.22 10.75
N LYS A 362 10.40 17.74 10.16
CA LYS A 362 11.73 17.71 10.80
C LYS A 362 12.83 18.23 9.87
N PRO A 363 13.92 18.78 10.44
CA PRO A 363 15.14 19.02 9.69
C PRO A 363 15.72 17.71 9.14
N TRP A 364 16.04 17.67 7.85
CA TRP A 364 16.62 16.49 7.20
C TRP A 364 17.99 16.14 7.76
N ALA A 365 18.83 17.12 8.09
CA ALA A 365 20.16 16.88 8.66
C ALA A 365 20.11 16.01 9.93
N ASP A 366 19.14 16.28 10.82
CA ASP A 366 18.93 15.51 12.04
C ASP A 366 18.45 14.10 11.73
N VAL A 367 17.53 13.96 10.77
CA VAL A 367 17.00 12.67 10.33
C VAL A 367 18.11 11.82 9.69
N HIS A 368 18.86 12.37 8.75
CA HIS A 368 19.93 11.67 8.02
C HIS A 368 21.05 11.22 8.95
N THR A 369 21.43 12.04 9.92
CA THR A 369 22.40 11.68 10.96
C THR A 369 21.94 10.46 11.78
N ARG A 370 20.65 10.40 12.15
CA ARG A 370 20.08 9.24 12.87
C ARG A 370 19.98 7.97 12.02
N LEU A 371 20.07 8.13 10.71
CA LEU A 371 20.09 7.04 9.73
C LEU A 371 21.53 6.73 9.27
N ASP A 372 22.51 7.07 10.12
CA ASP A 372 23.93 6.79 9.93
C ASP A 372 24.50 7.38 8.62
N ASN A 373 23.89 8.46 8.13
CA ASN A 373 24.21 9.09 6.85
C ASN A 373 24.20 8.11 5.66
N ALA A 374 23.30 7.12 5.68
CA ALA A 374 23.21 6.12 4.61
C ALA A 374 23.02 6.76 3.23
N ASP A 375 23.67 6.16 2.22
CA ASP A 375 23.62 6.62 0.83
C ASP A 375 22.32 6.27 0.11
N LEU A 376 21.60 5.25 0.58
CA LEU A 376 20.36 4.80 -0.01
C LEU A 376 19.41 4.39 1.11
N ILE A 377 18.27 5.08 1.21
CA ILE A 377 17.25 4.84 2.24
C ILE A 377 15.92 4.53 1.55
N LEU A 378 15.40 3.34 1.83
CA LEU A 378 14.08 2.90 1.40
C LEU A 378 13.13 2.89 2.59
N THR A 379 11.91 3.35 2.36
CA THR A 379 10.83 3.26 3.35
C THR A 379 10.19 1.88 3.26
N CYS A 380 10.09 1.19 4.39
CA CYS A 380 9.48 -0.13 4.49
C CYS A 380 8.41 -0.17 5.58
N SER A 381 7.58 -1.22 5.58
CA SER A 381 6.67 -1.53 6.67
C SER A 381 6.60 -3.04 6.86
N ASP A 382 6.71 -3.51 8.10
CA ASP A 382 6.65 -4.94 8.45
C ASP A 382 5.29 -5.58 8.14
N GLY A 383 4.24 -4.78 7.94
CA GLY A 383 2.91 -5.23 7.53
C GLY A 383 2.60 -5.01 6.04
N ALA A 384 3.56 -4.59 5.22
CA ALA A 384 3.32 -4.37 3.80
C ALA A 384 3.31 -5.71 3.04
N PRO A 385 2.36 -5.91 2.11
CA PRO A 385 2.43 -7.03 1.19
C PRO A 385 3.67 -6.95 0.31
N LEU A 386 4.04 -8.08 -0.28
CA LEU A 386 5.29 -8.21 -1.04
C LEU A 386 5.44 -7.21 -2.21
N TRP A 387 4.33 -6.75 -2.80
CA TRP A 387 4.33 -5.73 -3.87
C TRP A 387 4.49 -4.30 -3.34
N GLU A 388 4.43 -4.07 -2.03
CA GLU A 388 4.50 -2.77 -1.36
C GLU A 388 5.61 -2.73 -0.28
N ARG A 389 6.53 -3.71 -0.28
CA ARG A 389 7.66 -3.78 0.67
C ARG A 389 8.49 -2.50 0.72
N VAL A 390 8.59 -1.82 -0.42
CA VAL A 390 9.16 -0.48 -0.52
C VAL A 390 8.03 0.51 -0.80
N LEU A 391 7.76 1.39 0.17
CA LEU A 391 6.76 2.44 0.04
C LEU A 391 7.32 3.59 -0.81
N GLY A 392 6.59 3.94 -1.87
CA GLY A 392 6.97 5.01 -2.79
C GLY A 392 6.89 6.44 -2.22
N ALA A 393 6.29 6.62 -1.05
CA ALA A 393 6.01 7.94 -0.49
C ALA A 393 7.23 8.70 0.04
N PHE A 394 8.30 7.98 0.40
CA PHE A 394 9.62 8.55 0.69
C PHE A 394 10.71 7.61 0.19
N LEU A 395 11.67 8.15 -0.54
CA LEU A 395 12.92 7.47 -0.87
C LEU A 395 14.07 8.48 -0.83
N TYR A 396 15.27 8.03 -0.45
CA TYR A 396 16.49 8.85 -0.54
C TYR A 396 17.58 8.12 -1.31
N PHE A 397 18.24 8.84 -2.21
CA PHE A 397 19.34 8.33 -3.02
C PHE A 397 20.48 9.34 -3.10
N HIS A 398 21.67 8.93 -2.67
CA HIS A 398 22.95 9.52 -3.03
C HIS A 398 23.40 8.98 -4.40
N PRO A 399 24.09 9.76 -5.24
CA PRO A 399 24.58 9.30 -6.56
C PRO A 399 25.73 8.30 -6.41
N THR A 400 25.40 7.04 -6.11
CA THR A 400 26.32 5.91 -6.02
C THR A 400 25.97 4.85 -7.06
N ASP A 401 26.91 3.94 -7.35
CA ASP A 401 26.69 2.82 -8.27
C ASP A 401 25.49 1.94 -7.86
N VAL A 402 25.29 1.75 -6.55
CA VAL A 402 24.17 0.96 -6.01
C VAL A 402 22.84 1.68 -6.26
N SER A 403 22.78 2.99 -6.00
CA SER A 403 21.59 3.81 -6.28
C SER A 403 21.22 3.80 -7.75
N PHE A 404 22.21 3.99 -8.64
CA PHE A 404 21.97 3.96 -10.08
C PHE A 404 21.51 2.59 -10.55
N ARG A 405 22.12 1.50 -10.07
CA ARG A 405 21.69 0.15 -10.47
C ARG A 405 20.27 -0.17 -10.03
N TYR A 406 19.91 0.16 -8.79
CA TYR A 406 18.56 -0.02 -8.29
C TYR A 406 17.55 0.77 -9.14
N LEU A 407 17.82 2.06 -9.35
CA LEU A 407 16.92 2.92 -10.12
C LEU A 407 16.88 2.60 -11.62
N ASP A 408 17.95 2.05 -12.19
CA ASP A 408 17.97 1.52 -13.56
C ASP A 408 16.94 0.40 -13.72
N ILE A 409 16.90 -0.55 -12.78
CA ILE A 409 15.95 -1.67 -12.79
C ILE A 409 14.52 -1.13 -12.66
N VAL A 410 14.27 -0.27 -11.67
CA VAL A 410 12.95 0.35 -11.43
C VAL A 410 12.47 1.10 -12.67
N ALA A 411 13.33 1.95 -13.25
CA ALA A 411 12.98 2.76 -14.42
C ALA A 411 12.64 1.91 -15.65
N ARG A 412 13.43 0.86 -15.92
CA ARG A 412 13.18 -0.08 -17.03
C ARG A 412 11.89 -0.86 -16.84
N PHE A 413 11.64 -1.35 -15.61
CA PHE A 413 10.43 -2.08 -15.28
C PHE A 413 9.18 -1.26 -15.54
N ILE A 414 9.15 -0.03 -15.05
CA ILE A 414 8.01 0.88 -15.20
C ILE A 414 7.83 1.28 -16.67
N ASP A 415 8.90 1.74 -17.34
CA ASP A 415 8.79 2.24 -18.71
C ASP A 415 8.33 1.13 -19.69
N ARG A 416 8.85 -0.10 -19.52
CA ARG A 416 8.42 -1.26 -20.31
C ARG A 416 6.94 -1.58 -20.11
N ASN A 417 6.47 -1.63 -18.86
CA ASN A 417 5.08 -1.94 -18.56
C ASN A 417 4.13 -0.87 -19.10
N LEU A 418 4.44 0.41 -18.87
CA LEU A 418 3.62 1.51 -19.39
C LEU A 418 3.62 1.54 -20.93
N ALA A 419 4.73 1.23 -21.59
CA ALA A 419 4.81 1.11 -23.05
C ALA A 419 3.96 -0.04 -23.60
N ALA A 420 3.84 -1.14 -22.83
CA ALA A 420 2.99 -2.28 -23.15
C ALA A 420 1.51 -2.08 -22.77
N GLN A 421 1.15 -0.91 -22.22
CA GLN A 421 -0.18 -0.62 -21.66
C GLN A 421 -0.56 -1.47 -20.43
N ASN A 422 0.43 -2.02 -19.74
CA ASN A 422 0.28 -2.68 -18.43
C ASN A 422 0.27 -1.60 -17.35
N ASN A 423 -0.85 -0.89 -17.22
CA ASN A 423 -1.03 0.29 -16.37
C ASN A 423 -1.88 -0.03 -15.13
N GLU A 424 -1.51 -1.11 -14.44
CA GLU A 424 -2.19 -1.59 -13.24
C GLU A 424 -1.77 -0.80 -11.99
N TRP A 425 -2.73 -0.58 -11.09
CA TRP A 425 -2.45 0.07 -9.81
C TRP A 425 -1.40 -0.75 -9.03
N PHE A 426 -0.50 -0.06 -8.32
CA PHE A 426 0.71 -0.61 -7.68
C PHE A 426 1.86 -0.99 -8.61
N LEU A 427 1.82 -0.70 -9.92
CA LEU A 427 2.94 -0.95 -10.83
C LEU A 427 4.28 -0.41 -10.30
N ASP A 428 4.25 0.79 -9.76
CA ASP A 428 5.41 1.47 -9.18
C ASP A 428 5.95 0.77 -7.93
N GLN A 429 5.06 0.39 -7.03
CA GLN A 429 5.44 -0.33 -5.82
C GLN A 429 6.00 -1.72 -6.12
N VAL A 430 5.43 -2.42 -7.12
CA VAL A 430 5.99 -3.67 -7.63
C VAL A 430 7.40 -3.43 -8.16
N ALA A 431 7.61 -2.39 -8.99
CA ALA A 431 8.92 -2.08 -9.52
C ALA A 431 9.95 -1.84 -8.41
N LEU A 432 9.60 -1.04 -7.40
CA LEU A 432 10.46 -0.77 -6.24
C LEU A 432 10.77 -2.04 -5.44
N SER A 433 9.73 -2.79 -5.08
CA SER A 433 9.85 -3.93 -4.17
C SER A 433 10.64 -5.09 -4.81
N PHE A 434 10.43 -5.36 -6.10
CA PHE A 434 11.06 -6.48 -6.79
C PHE A 434 12.40 -6.13 -7.44
N ALA A 435 12.73 -4.84 -7.62
CA ALA A 435 14.10 -4.45 -7.99
C ALA A 435 15.13 -4.87 -6.93
N LEU A 436 14.72 -5.02 -5.67
CA LEU A 436 15.58 -5.54 -4.61
C LEU A 436 16.02 -7.00 -4.85
N ASP A 437 15.14 -7.83 -5.42
CA ASP A 437 15.38 -9.27 -5.57
C ASP A 437 16.55 -9.56 -6.53
N VAL A 438 16.82 -8.64 -7.45
CA VAL A 438 17.86 -8.79 -8.47
C VAL A 438 19.18 -8.11 -8.10
N LEU A 439 19.19 -7.32 -7.02
CA LEU A 439 20.43 -6.75 -6.51
C LEU A 439 21.29 -7.83 -5.84
N PRO A 440 22.62 -7.81 -6.01
CA PRO A 440 23.52 -8.66 -5.23
C PRO A 440 23.32 -8.48 -3.73
N ALA A 441 23.44 -9.57 -2.95
CA ALA A 441 23.24 -9.55 -1.51
C ALA A 441 24.10 -8.50 -0.78
N VAL A 442 25.35 -8.30 -1.23
CA VAL A 442 26.28 -7.31 -0.68
C VAL A 442 25.78 -5.87 -0.88
N GLU A 443 25.05 -5.60 -1.96
CA GLU A 443 24.46 -4.30 -2.23
C GLU A 443 23.15 -4.12 -1.45
N GLN A 444 22.35 -5.18 -1.36
CA GLN A 444 21.16 -5.16 -0.50
C GLN A 444 21.48 -4.87 0.98
N MET A 445 22.66 -5.28 1.46
CA MET A 445 23.15 -4.99 2.82
C MET A 445 23.56 -3.52 3.02
N GLN A 446 23.86 -2.77 1.95
CA GLN A 446 24.20 -1.35 2.01
C GLN A 446 22.96 -0.45 2.06
N ILE A 447 21.78 -1.00 1.73
CA ILE A 447 20.51 -0.27 1.72
C ILE A 447 19.96 -0.14 3.13
N ARG A 448 19.81 1.10 3.60
CA ARG A 448 19.08 1.38 4.84
C ARG A 448 17.59 1.21 4.56
N ARG A 449 16.96 0.33 5.33
CA ARG A 449 15.50 0.17 5.37
C ARG A 449 15.01 0.80 6.66
N GLU A 450 14.09 1.75 6.55
CA GLU A 450 13.56 2.46 7.70
C GLU A 450 12.04 2.39 7.71
N ASP A 451 11.46 2.27 8.90
CA ASP A 451 10.02 2.14 9.07
C ASP A 451 9.28 3.41 8.64
N ALA A 452 8.17 3.23 7.95
CA ALA A 452 7.30 4.29 7.45
C ALA A 452 6.88 5.30 8.53
N SER A 453 6.62 4.85 9.76
CA SER A 453 6.19 5.73 10.86
C SER A 453 7.25 6.75 11.29
N ARG A 454 8.51 6.57 10.89
CA ARG A 454 9.63 7.49 11.18
C ARG A 454 9.97 8.40 10.01
N LEU A 455 9.61 8.02 8.79
CA LEU A 455 9.89 8.81 7.58
C LEU A 455 8.65 9.55 7.07
N VAL A 456 7.56 8.81 6.81
CA VAL A 456 6.31 9.32 6.23
C VAL A 456 5.11 8.74 6.96
N SER A 457 4.77 9.35 8.10
CA SER A 457 3.77 8.79 9.01
C SER A 457 2.34 9.10 8.56
N LEU A 458 1.54 8.04 8.32
CA LEU A 458 0.08 8.11 8.17
C LEU A 458 -0.65 8.47 9.47
N ASN A 459 -0.06 8.13 10.62
CA ASN A 459 -0.61 8.45 11.94
C ASN A 459 -0.16 9.83 12.46
N HIS A 460 0.46 10.64 11.60
CA HIS A 460 0.97 12.00 11.91
C HIS A 460 1.79 12.07 13.21
N THR A 461 2.66 11.09 13.46
CA THR A 461 3.48 11.04 14.67
C THR A 461 4.47 12.21 14.73
N PRO A 462 4.75 12.77 15.91
CA PRO A 462 5.60 13.95 16.04
C PRO A 462 7.08 13.68 15.71
N ASP A 463 7.51 12.43 15.62
CA ASP A 463 8.90 12.04 15.37
C ASP A 463 9.20 11.79 13.88
N ALA A 464 8.16 11.66 13.04
CA ALA A 464 8.31 11.42 11.62
C ALA A 464 8.98 12.59 10.90
N PHE A 465 9.81 12.30 9.89
CA PHE A 465 10.37 13.33 9.00
C PHE A 465 9.27 14.12 8.28
N ALA A 466 8.27 13.42 7.75
CA ALA A 466 7.12 13.98 7.08
C ALA A 466 5.82 13.26 7.51
N TRP A 467 4.72 13.96 7.34
CA TRP A 467 3.36 13.44 7.47
C TRP A 467 2.78 13.22 6.08
N MET A 468 2.02 12.14 5.91
CA MET A 468 1.34 11.81 4.66
C MET A 468 -0.17 12.00 4.82
N VAL A 469 -0.86 12.37 3.75
CA VAL A 469 -2.33 12.29 3.74
C VAL A 469 -2.77 10.84 3.96
N THR A 470 -3.88 10.61 4.66
CA THR A 470 -4.41 9.25 4.85
C THR A 470 -5.14 8.78 3.58
N THR A 471 -5.67 7.55 3.58
CA THR A 471 -6.59 7.08 2.51
C THR A 471 -7.82 7.99 2.34
N VAL A 472 -8.10 8.86 3.32
CA VAL A 472 -9.13 9.90 3.27
C VAL A 472 -8.51 11.27 2.98
N LYS A 473 -8.48 11.64 1.69
CA LYS A 473 -7.81 12.87 1.20
C LYS A 473 -8.39 14.20 1.71
N ASN A 474 -9.67 14.20 2.12
CA ASN A 474 -10.38 15.38 2.64
C ASN A 474 -10.63 15.31 4.15
N GLY A 475 -9.77 14.60 4.88
CA GLY A 475 -9.89 14.48 6.34
C GLY A 475 -9.70 15.82 7.07
N THR A 476 -10.34 15.94 8.23
CA THR A 476 -10.07 17.02 9.19
C THR A 476 -8.96 16.58 10.16
N GLY A 477 -8.32 17.53 10.86
CA GLY A 477 -7.33 17.23 11.90
C GLY A 477 -5.95 17.84 11.65
N VAL A 478 -4.96 17.37 12.42
CA VAL A 478 -3.64 18.02 12.58
C VAL A 478 -2.88 18.21 11.27
N PHE A 479 -3.03 17.29 10.32
CA PHE A 479 -2.44 17.42 8.99
C PHE A 479 -3.07 18.58 8.20
N SER A 480 -4.40 18.65 8.15
CA SER A 480 -5.16 19.68 7.43
C SER A 480 -4.95 21.06 8.06
N ASP A 481 -4.92 21.13 9.40
CA ASP A 481 -4.62 22.35 10.15
C ASP A 481 -3.20 22.85 9.83
N TYR A 482 -2.21 21.95 9.81
CA TYR A 482 -0.84 22.32 9.46
C TYR A 482 -0.73 22.80 8.01
N LYS A 483 -1.31 22.06 7.06
CA LYS A 483 -1.39 22.43 5.64
C LYS A 483 -1.96 23.85 5.48
N THR A 484 -3.11 24.11 6.12
CA THR A 484 -3.79 25.40 6.07
C THR A 484 -2.93 26.52 6.66
N SER A 485 -2.26 26.27 7.80
CA SER A 485 -1.37 27.25 8.43
C SER A 485 -0.18 27.63 7.54
N LEU A 486 0.43 26.65 6.85
CA LEU A 486 1.56 26.86 5.94
C LEU A 486 1.14 27.69 4.73
N MET A 487 0.01 27.34 4.13
CA MET A 487 -0.57 28.07 3.01
C MET A 487 -0.86 29.52 3.40
N ALA A 488 -1.46 29.75 4.57
CA ALA A 488 -1.73 31.10 5.07
C ALA A 488 -0.46 31.90 5.36
N LYS A 489 0.58 31.25 5.90
CA LYS A 489 1.84 31.91 6.31
C LYS A 489 2.69 32.35 5.11
N TYR A 490 2.75 31.54 4.06
CA TYR A 490 3.72 31.74 2.96
C TYR A 490 3.10 32.05 1.61
N LEU A 491 1.84 31.66 1.39
CA LEU A 491 1.23 31.62 0.07
C LEU A 491 -0.15 32.29 0.02
N ALA A 492 -0.56 32.95 1.10
CA ALA A 492 -1.71 33.84 1.10
C ALA A 492 -1.43 35.01 0.16
N ALA A 493 -2.37 35.27 -0.75
CA ALA A 493 -2.34 36.42 -1.66
C ALA A 493 -2.53 37.74 -0.91
#